data_AF-A0A523ZPZ7-F1
#
_entry.id   AF-A0A523ZPZ7-F1
#
_cell.length_a   1.000
_cell.length_b   1.000
_cell.length_c   1.000
_cell.angle_alpha   90.00
_cell.angle_beta   90.00
_cell.angle_gamma   90.00
#
_symmetry.space_group_name_H-M   'P 1'
#
loop_
_entity.id
_entity.type
_entity.pdbx_description
1 polymer ?
#
loop_
_entity_poly.entity_id
_entity_poly.type
_entity_poly.pdbx_seq_one_letter_code
_entity_poly.pdbx_strand_id
1 'polypeptide(L)' 'MDVEQRTSLVTGNTDEVVTLEELRVLLETKTKPKAYWGFELSGLMHIGFGL' A
#
# COMPACT_ATOMS: atom_id res chain seq x y z
N MET A 1 -7.16 -15.10 -1.24
CA MET A 1 -7.94 -13.85 -1.25
C MET A 1 -8.23 -13.51 -2.70
N ASP A 2 -9.49 -13.23 -3.03
CA ASP A 2 -9.83 -12.67 -4.33
C ASP A 2 -9.38 -11.20 -4.45
N VAL A 3 -9.63 -10.60 -5.60
CA VAL A 3 -9.23 -9.22 -5.91
C VAL A 3 -9.98 -8.20 -5.05
N GLU A 4 -11.25 -8.43 -4.72
CA GLU A 4 -12.03 -7.53 -3.86
C GLU A 4 -11.47 -7.50 -2.44
N GLN A 5 -11.21 -8.68 -1.88
CA GLN A 5 -10.61 -8.84 -0.56
C GLN A 5 -9.23 -8.21 -0.49
N ARG A 6 -8.42 -8.36 -1.55
CA ARG A 6 -7.09 -7.73 -1.63
C ARG A 6 -7.19 -6.22 -1.73
N THR A 7 -8.12 -5.70 -2.52
CA THR A 7 -8.35 -4.26 -2.68
C THR A 7 -8.80 -3.65 -1.36
N SER A 8 -9.82 -4.24 -0.72
CA SER A 8 -10.31 -3.82 0.60
C SER A 8 -9.21 -3.83 1.67
N LEU A 9 -8.35 -4.85 1.67
CA LEU A 9 -7.23 -4.94 2.61
C LEU A 9 -6.24 -3.78 2.45
N VAL A 10 -5.82 -3.49 1.21
CA VAL A 10 -4.77 -2.48 0.98
C VAL A 10 -5.28 -1.05 1.11
N THR A 11 -6.59 -0.80 0.93
CA THR A 11 -7.18 0.54 1.03
C THR A 11 -7.76 0.86 2.42
N GLY A 12 -7.90 -0.13 3.31
CA GLY A 12 -8.64 0.02 4.57
C GLY A 12 -8.06 1.04 5.56
N ASN A 13 -6.76 1.32 5.50
CA ASN A 13 -6.07 2.33 6.33
C ASN A 13 -5.32 3.35 5.45
N THR A 14 -5.80 3.59 4.23
CA THR A 14 -5.16 4.51 3.29
C THR A 14 -5.97 5.78 3.21
N ASP A 15 -5.33 6.92 3.49
CA ASP A 15 -5.99 8.23 3.43
C ASP A 15 -6.40 8.60 1.99
N GLU A 16 -5.58 8.23 1.00
CA GLU A 16 -5.84 8.54 -0.41
C GLU A 16 -5.29 7.45 -1.35
N VAL A 17 -6.08 7.09 -2.36
CA VAL A 17 -5.69 6.15 -3.42
C VAL A 17 -5.81 6.84 -4.78
N VAL A 18 -4.72 6.87 -5.55
CA VAL A 18 -4.66 7.48 -6.88
C VAL A 18 -4.08 6.49 -7.89
N THR A 19 -4.84 5.92 -8.83
CA THR A 19 -6.32 5.78 -8.87
C THR A 19 -6.76 4.39 -8.42
N LEU A 20 -8.01 4.26 -7.94
CA LEU A 20 -8.55 2.97 -7.47
C LEU A 20 -8.58 1.91 -8.58
N GLU A 21 -9.00 2.30 -9.79
CA GLU A 21 -9.01 1.44 -10.97
C GLU A 21 -7.62 0.89 -11.32
N GLU A 22 -6.59 1.74 -11.32
CA GLU A 22 -5.22 1.31 -11.62
C GLU A 22 -4.69 0.35 -10.54
N LEU A 23 -4.97 0.63 -9.27
CA LEU A 23 -4.64 -0.27 -8.17
C LEU A 23 -5.31 -1.64 -8.36
N ARG A 24 -6.58 -1.66 -8.73
CA ARG A 24 -7.32 -2.91 -8.98
C ARG A 24 -6.70 -3.70 -10.13
N VAL A 25 -6.43 -3.05 -11.26
CA VAL A 25 -5.76 -3.68 -12.43
C VAL A 25 -4.37 -4.21 -12.03
N LEU A 26 -3.62 -3.49 -11.20
CA LEU A 26 -2.32 -3.94 -10.69
C LEU A 26 -2.48 -5.22 -9.86
N LEU A 27 -3.46 -5.26 -8.95
CA LEU A 27 -3.73 -6.42 -8.10
C LEU A 27 -4.20 -7.63 -8.92
N GLU A 28 -4.97 -7.43 -9.99
CA GLU A 28 -5.41 -8.49 -10.90
C GLU A 28 -4.26 -9.08 -11.72
N THR A 29 -3.40 -8.23 -12.28
CA THR A 29 -2.39 -8.63 -13.28
C THR A 29 -1.05 -9.04 -12.67
N LYS A 30 -0.74 -8.60 -11.44
CA LYS A 30 0.52 -8.93 -10.75
C LYS A 30 0.25 -9.80 -9.53
N THR A 31 0.78 -11.02 -9.59
CA THR A 31 0.80 -11.96 -8.47
C THR A 31 1.66 -11.48 -7.30
N LYS A 32 2.69 -10.68 -7.55
CA LYS A 32 3.61 -10.11 -6.54
C LYS A 32 3.89 -8.62 -6.82
N PRO A 33 2.95 -7.71 -6.54
CA PRO A 33 3.19 -6.28 -6.68
C PRO A 33 4.28 -5.83 -5.70
N LYS A 34 5.03 -4.80 -6.07
CA LYS A 34 6.07 -4.19 -5.22
C LYS A 34 5.53 -2.90 -4.64
N ALA A 35 5.81 -2.66 -3.37
CA ALA A 35 5.57 -1.38 -2.70
C ALA A 35 6.90 -0.83 -2.22
N TYR A 36 6.98 0.50 -2.09
CA TYR A 36 8.14 1.18 -1.57
C TYR A 36 7.69 2.27 -0.61
N TRP A 37 8.36 2.34 0.53
CA TRP A 37 8.20 3.39 1.52
C TRP A 37 9.61 3.85 1.91
N GLY A 38 9.89 5.12 1.66
CA GLY A 38 11.21 5.73 1.85
C GLY A 38 11.23 6.66 3.05
N PHE A 39 12.37 6.72 3.72
CA PHE A 39 12.59 7.58 4.87
C PHE A 39 13.92 8.29 4.78
N GLU A 40 13.95 9.50 5.33
CA GLU A 40 15.17 10.20 5.64
C GLU A 40 15.49 10.03 7.13
N LEU A 41 16.64 9.44 7.43
CA LEU A 41 17.10 9.20 8.81
C LEU A 41 17.84 10.43 9.36
N SER A 42 17.16 11.55 9.44
CA SER A 42 17.73 12.84 9.89
C SER A 42 17.71 13.02 11.42
N GLY A 43 17.18 12.06 12.18
CA GLY A 43 17.06 12.14 13.64
C GLY A 43 16.66 10.82 14.29
N LEU A 44 16.11 10.90 15.51
CA LEU A 44 15.61 9.72 16.23
C LEU A 44 14.39 9.13 15.52
N MET A 45 14.29 7.80 15.53
CA MET A 45 13.17 7.07 14.93
C MET A 45 11.87 7.33 15.73
N HIS A 46 10.86 7.88 15.07
CA HIS A 46 9.52 8.03 15.62
C HIS A 46 8.74 6.70 15.59
N ILE A 47 7.84 6.50 16.55
CA ILE A 47 7.05 5.25 16.69
C ILE A 47 6.21 4.94 15.44
N GLY A 48 5.76 5.97 14.73
CA GLY A 48 4.99 5.84 13.48
C GLY A 48 5.75 5.24 12.29
N PHE A 49 7.06 4.98 12.42
CA PHE A 49 7.84 4.33 11.36
C PHE A 49 7.87 2.80 11.48
N GLY A 50 7.61 2.23 12.66
CA GLY A 50 7.88 0.82 12.95
C GLY A 50 6.69 -0.02 13.40
N LEU A 51 5.51 0.59 13.57
CA LEU A 51 4.29 -0.09 14.02
C LEU A 51 3.27 -0.26 12.90
#